data_AF-A0A8T6WEN8-F1
#
_entry.id   AF-A0A8T6WEN8-F1
#
_cell.length_a   1.000
_cell.length_b   1.000
_cell.length_c   1.000
_cell.angle_alpha   90.00
_cell.angle_beta   90.00
_cell.angle_gamma   90.00
#
_symmetry.space_group_name_H-M   'P 1'
#
loop_
_entity.id
_entity.type
_entity.pdbx_description
1 polymer ?
#
loop_
_entity_poly.entity_id
_entity_poly.type
_entity_poly.pdbx_seq_one_letter_code
_entity_poly.pdbx_strand_id
1 'polypeptide(L)' 'MGGVDVKDVPFLALAMAKNVQIWSDDRDFQQQERITVLSTKDVIEHTPEV' A
#
# COMPACT_ATOMS: atom_id res chain seq x y z
N MET A 1 -2.59 17.40 -11.05
CA MET A 1 -2.18 16.05 -11.50
C MET A 1 -1.37 15.46 -10.36
N GLY A 2 -2.00 14.60 -9.55
CA GLY A 2 -1.32 13.83 -8.52
C GLY A 2 -0.82 12.55 -9.16
N GLY A 3 0.47 12.31 -9.05
CA GLY A 3 1.09 11.04 -9.38
C GLY A 3 1.75 10.49 -8.13
N VAL A 4 2.22 9.25 -8.21
CA VAL A 4 3.04 8.64 -7.16
C VAL A 4 4.20 9.58 -6.82
N ASP A 5 4.30 9.96 -5.54
CA ASP A 5 5.37 10.84 -5.08
C ASP A 5 6.70 10.07 -5.13
N VAL A 6 7.80 10.76 -5.41
CA VAL A 6 9.15 10.19 -5.44
C VAL A 6 9.48 9.52 -4.11
N LYS A 7 8.93 10.04 -3.00
CA LYS A 7 9.10 9.45 -1.66
C LYS A 7 8.50 8.04 -1.52
N ASP A 8 7.49 7.71 -2.32
CA ASP A 8 6.73 6.45 -2.26
C ASP A 8 7.39 5.32 -3.07
N VAL A 9 8.21 5.70 -4.06
CA VAL A 9 8.89 4.78 -4.99
C VAL A 9 9.63 3.63 -4.28
N PRO A 10 10.41 3.85 -3.20
CA PRO A 10 11.13 2.75 -2.54
C PRO A 10 10.19 1.69 -1.95
N PHE A 11 9.06 2.11 -1.38
CA PHE A 11 8.08 1.22 -0.76
C PHE A 11 7.34 0.40 -1.82
N LEU A 12 6.88 1.07 -2.89
CA LEU A 12 6.23 0.41 -4.02
C LEU A 12 7.19 -0.57 -4.72
N ALA A 13 8.44 -0.17 -4.94
CA ALA A 13 9.44 -1.02 -5.58
C ALA A 13 9.73 -2.27 -4.76
N LEU A 14 9.87 -2.13 -3.43
CA LEU A 14 10.08 -3.28 -2.54
C LEU A 14 8.87 -4.23 -2.55
N ALA A 15 7.66 -3.68 -2.46
CA ALA A 15 6.43 -4.45 -2.46
C ALA A 15 6.27 -5.25 -3.76
N MET A 16 6.53 -4.63 -4.91
CA MET A 16 6.54 -5.32 -6.21
C MET A 16 7.63 -6.39 -6.27
N ALA A 17 8.85 -6.08 -5.81
CA ALA A 17 9.96 -7.03 -5.84
C ALA A 17 9.74 -8.25 -4.94
N LYS A 18 8.96 -8.11 -3.87
CA LYS A 18 8.62 -9.19 -2.94
C LYS A 18 7.24 -9.81 -3.19
N ASN A 19 6.47 -9.26 -4.12
CA ASN A 19 5.08 -9.61 -4.36
C ASN A 19 4.24 -9.61 -3.06
N VAL A 20 4.38 -8.55 -2.27
CA VAL A 20 3.66 -8.36 -1.01
C VAL A 20 2.75 -7.14 -1.09
N GLN A 21 1.72 -7.15 -0.25
CA GLN A 21 0.85 -6.00 -0.03
C GLN A 21 1.51 -5.03 0.94
N ILE A 22 1.17 -3.75 0.85
CA ILE A 22 1.56 -2.75 1.86
C ILE A 22 0.32 -2.25 2.60
N TRP A 23 0.53 -1.71 3.80
CA TRP A 23 -0.50 -1.05 4.59
C TRP A 23 -0.17 0.43 4.71
N SER A 24 -1.10 1.30 4.33
CA SER A 24 -1.02 2.75 4.51
C SER A 24 -2.39 3.40 4.33
N ASP A 25 -2.72 4.39 5.16
CA ASP A 25 -3.88 5.26 4.96
C ASP A 25 -3.54 6.52 4.12
N ASP A 26 -2.28 6.69 3.72
CA ASP A 26 -1.86 7.77 2.84
C ASP A 26 -2.33 7.50 1.41
N ARG A 27 -3.22 8.38 0.92
CA ARG A 27 -3.93 8.31 -0.37
C ARG A 27 -3.00 8.30 -1.59
N ASP A 28 -1.75 8.72 -1.45
CA ASP A 28 -0.79 8.74 -2.54
C ASP A 28 -0.48 7.31 -3.04
N PHE A 29 -0.44 6.32 -2.14
CA PHE A 29 -0.16 4.92 -2.49
C PHE A 29 -1.31 4.22 -3.23
N GLN A 30 -2.56 4.67 -3.07
CA GLN A 30 -3.76 4.10 -3.69
C GLN A 30 -4.01 4.67 -5.09
N GLN A 31 -3.21 5.64 -5.55
CA GLN A 31 -3.30 6.17 -6.93
C GLN A 31 -2.75 5.19 -7.98
N GLN A 32 -2.11 4.10 -7.56
CA GLN A 32 -1.61 3.04 -8.43
C GLN A 32 -2.38 1.73 -8.21
N GLU A 33 -2.44 0.89 -9.24
CA GLU A 33 -3.18 -0.39 -9.21
C GLU A 33 -2.24 -1.62 -9.32
N ARG A 34 -0.92 -1.42 -9.24
CA ARG A 34 0.08 -2.47 -9.43
C ARG A 34 0.28 -3.34 -8.19
N ILE A 35 0.11 -2.78 -7.01
CA ILE A 35 0.14 -3.50 -5.74
C ILE A 35 -1.09 -3.17 -4.91
N THR A 36 -1.54 -4.14 -4.12
CA THR A 36 -2.59 -3.92 -3.12
C THR A 36 -2.05 -3.08 -1.96
N VAL A 37 -2.76 -2.01 -1.66
CA VAL A 37 -2.51 -1.14 -0.50
C VAL A 37 -3.71 -1.27 0.42
N LEU A 38 -3.50 -1.87 1.58
CA LEU A 38 -4.52 -2.01 2.60
C LEU A 38 -4.62 -0.71 3.39
N SER A 39 -5.84 -0.32 3.76
CA SER A 39 -6.10 0.68 4.79
C SER A 39 -6.01 0.06 6.19
N THR A 40 -5.94 0.89 7.23
CA THR A 40 -6.01 0.42 8.62
C THR A 40 -7.29 -0.37 8.88
N LYS A 41 -8.41 0.06 8.28
CA LYS A 41 -9.67 -0.65 8.38
C LYS A 41 -9.57 -2.06 7.79
N ASP A 42 -8.98 -2.18 6.60
CA ASP A 42 -8.82 -3.49 5.94
C ASP A 42 -7.96 -4.43 6.81
N VAL A 43 -6.85 -3.93 7.36
CA VAL A 43 -5.98 -4.74 8.24
C VAL A 43 -6.74 -5.23 9.48
N ILE A 44 -7.52 -4.37 10.13
CA ILE A 44 -8.30 -4.73 11.32
C ILE A 44 -9.37 -5.78 10.96
N GLU A 45 -10.10 -5.60 9.85
CA GLU A 45 -11.16 -6.53 9.44
C GLU A 45 -10.63 -7.90 8.99
N HIS A 46 -9.38 -7.97 8.51
CA HIS A 46 -8.76 -9.19 8.02
C HIS A 46 -7.84 -9.90 9.03
N THR A 47 -7.62 -9.33 10.23
CA THR A 47 -6.82 -9.97 11.27
C THR A 47 -7.76 -10.68 12.25
N PRO A 48 -7.69 -12.02 12.40
CA PRO A 48 -8.46 -12.71 13.43
C PRO A 48 -8.02 -12.21 14.81
N GLU A 49 -8.97 -12.04 15.73
CA GLU A 49 -8.67 -11.65 17.12
C GLU A 49 -7.61 -12.59 17.70
N VAL A 50 -6.49 -12.00 18.15
CA VAL A 50 -5.38 -12.68 18.83
C VAL A 50 -5.67 -12.88 20.31
#